data_AF-A0A9Q0S7E4-F1
#
_entry.id   AF-A0A9Q0S7E4-F1
#
_cell.length_a   1.000
_cell.length_b   1.000
_cell.length_c   1.000
_cell.angle_alpha   90.00
_cell.angle_beta   90.00
_cell.angle_gamma   90.00
#
_symmetry.space_group_name_H-M   'P 1'
#
loop_
_entity.id
_entity.type
_entity.pdbx_description
1 polymer ?
#
loop_
_entity_poly.entity_id
_entity_poly.type
_entity_poly.pdbx_seq_one_letter_code
_entity_poly.pdbx_strand_id
1 'polypeptide(L)'
;MERSIFMILFVASSSFAQRVYLRADGNSVGTYNLINSVLGGTAVEVPDCVHPIQHITQVHDIELNIPVFNFHSHVENDNDRCIRFDRMRTEIKTYDKSPDHLIGFYRDRVSYSWDLKLDSEFQPSTAFTHIFQVKPVGGEDSQPFITLTPRLRSGNRFLQLIHSGMDSIPVVVWEGPLANFAGKWIHIAVEYTCATAGTFHIVIKQKSNDQPLMYYTNNNLEMWRTGNAFQRPKWGIYRSLNNQINLRNENVYFNNFCLTKGDPRCE
;
A
#
# COMPACT_ATOMS: atom_id res chain seq x y z
N MET A 1 -16.89 -39.14 51.90
CA MET A 1 -15.88 -38.95 50.83
C MET A 1 -16.48 -37.97 49.84
N GLU A 2 -16.47 -36.68 50.18
CA GLU A 2 -17.09 -35.64 49.37
C GLU A 2 -16.10 -35.15 48.31
N ARG A 3 -16.49 -35.28 47.03
CA ARG A 3 -15.72 -34.78 45.90
C ARG A 3 -16.23 -33.38 45.55
N SER A 4 -15.48 -32.36 45.94
CA SER A 4 -15.70 -31.00 45.44
C SER A 4 -15.26 -30.91 43.98
N ILE A 5 -16.20 -30.58 43.09
CA ILE A 5 -15.91 -30.30 41.67
C ILE A 5 -15.56 -28.82 41.56
N PHE A 6 -14.32 -28.54 41.17
CA PHE A 6 -13.84 -27.19 40.87
C PHE A 6 -14.12 -26.90 39.38
N MET A 7 -15.05 -26.00 39.10
CA MET A 7 -15.36 -25.57 37.73
C MET A 7 -14.45 -24.40 37.38
N ILE A 8 -13.49 -24.62 36.47
CA ILE A 8 -12.60 -23.58 35.95
C ILE A 8 -13.35 -22.81 34.86
N LEU A 9 -13.66 -21.55 35.13
CA LEU A 9 -14.24 -20.62 34.16
C LEU A 9 -13.13 -20.13 33.22
N PHE A 10 -13.10 -20.61 31.98
CA PHE A 10 -12.26 -20.04 30.92
C PHE A 10 -12.87 -18.72 30.47
N VAL A 11 -12.29 -17.60 30.91
CA VAL A 11 -12.57 -16.28 30.32
C VAL A 11 -11.85 -16.24 28.98
N ALA A 12 -12.61 -16.31 27.89
CA ALA A 12 -12.07 -16.09 26.55
C ALA A 12 -11.70 -14.60 26.42
N SER A 13 -10.40 -14.31 26.38
CA SER A 13 -9.91 -12.97 26.08
C SER A 13 -10.24 -12.66 24.62
N SER A 14 -11.22 -11.78 24.39
CA SER A 14 -11.44 -11.20 23.07
C SER A 14 -10.21 -10.34 22.73
N SER A 15 -9.31 -10.84 21.89
CA SER A 15 -8.25 -10.03 21.30
C SER A 15 -8.93 -8.99 20.39
N PHE A 16 -9.21 -7.80 20.89
CA PHE A 16 -9.64 -6.70 20.03
C PHE A 16 -8.55 -6.44 19.02
N ALA A 17 -8.92 -6.31 17.74
CA ALA A 17 -7.96 -5.92 16.73
C ALA A 17 -7.40 -4.54 17.09
N GLN A 18 -6.07 -4.41 17.11
CA GLN A 18 -5.41 -3.16 17.42
C GLN A 18 -5.03 -2.46 16.11
N ARG A 19 -5.39 -1.18 15.99
CA ARG A 19 -4.86 -0.31 14.94
C ARG A 19 -3.35 -0.18 15.13
N VAL A 20 -2.59 -0.51 14.09
CA VAL A 20 -1.15 -0.32 14.04
C VAL A 20 -0.85 0.91 13.21
N TYR A 21 0.01 1.80 13.72
CA TYR A 21 0.36 3.04 13.06
C TYR A 21 1.84 3.06 12.67
N LEU A 22 2.12 3.53 11.45
CA LEU A 22 3.46 3.90 11.00
C LEU A 22 3.45 5.37 10.61
N ARG A 23 4.24 6.17 11.31
CA ARG A 23 4.39 7.62 11.11
C ARG A 23 5.86 7.97 11.07
N ALA A 24 6.23 8.91 10.22
CA ALA A 24 7.56 9.48 10.24
C ALA A 24 7.81 10.20 11.58
N ASP A 25 9.00 10.02 12.14
CA ASP A 25 9.45 10.55 13.43
C ASP A 25 10.54 11.64 13.29
N GLY A 26 10.95 11.95 12.06
CA GLY A 26 12.02 12.90 11.74
C GLY A 26 13.42 12.30 11.71
N ASN A 27 13.59 11.03 12.13
CA ASN A 27 14.88 10.36 12.10
C ASN A 27 15.13 9.67 10.75
N SER A 28 15.61 10.43 9.78
CA SER A 28 15.87 9.90 8.43
C SER A 28 16.83 8.71 8.41
N VAL A 29 17.90 8.72 9.22
CA VAL A 29 18.87 7.61 9.29
C VAL A 29 18.21 6.32 9.84
N GLY A 30 17.25 6.46 10.75
CA GLY A 30 16.52 5.35 11.36
C GLY A 30 15.33 4.83 10.55
N THR A 31 15.03 5.37 9.36
CA THR A 31 13.77 5.11 8.64
C THR A 31 13.50 3.62 8.39
N TYR A 32 14.50 2.85 7.97
CA TYR A 32 14.29 1.40 7.74
C TYR A 32 14.04 0.64 9.04
N ASN A 33 14.74 0.98 10.11
CA ASN A 33 14.50 0.37 11.42
C ASN A 33 13.09 0.68 11.91
N LEU A 34 12.62 1.93 11.75
CA LEU A 34 11.26 2.33 12.08
C LEU A 34 10.23 1.50 11.28
N ILE A 35 10.34 1.48 9.95
CA ILE A 35 9.43 0.73 9.07
C ILE A 35 9.42 -0.76 9.45
N ASN A 36 10.60 -1.37 9.61
CA ASN A 36 10.76 -2.78 9.94
C ASN A 36 10.23 -3.12 11.33
N SER A 37 10.35 -2.20 12.30
CA SER A 37 9.84 -2.42 13.65
C SER A 37 8.31 -2.48 13.70
N VAL A 38 7.63 -1.77 12.79
CA VAL A 38 6.17 -1.72 12.73
C VAL A 38 5.59 -2.79 11.80
N LEU A 39 6.15 -2.95 10.60
CA LEU A 39 5.64 -3.87 9.59
C LEU A 39 6.24 -5.28 9.69
N GLY A 40 7.29 -5.45 10.51
CA GLY A 40 8.00 -6.71 10.73
C GLY A 40 9.15 -6.93 9.75
N GLY A 41 10.23 -7.53 10.27
CA GLY A 41 11.33 -8.11 9.49
C GLY A 41 12.00 -7.13 8.50
N THR A 42 12.08 -7.50 7.22
CA THR A 42 12.65 -6.65 6.15
C THR A 42 11.54 -6.18 5.23
N ALA A 43 10.76 -5.21 5.70
CA ALA A 43 9.56 -4.70 5.04
C ALA A 43 9.87 -3.78 3.84
N VAL A 44 11.11 -3.32 3.69
CA VAL A 44 11.55 -2.44 2.60
C VAL A 44 11.97 -3.23 1.35
N GLU A 45 11.51 -2.77 0.19
CA GLU A 45 11.87 -3.27 -1.13
C GLU A 45 12.42 -2.11 -1.96
N VAL A 46 13.74 -1.94 -1.95
CA VAL A 46 14.43 -0.75 -2.47
C VAL A 46 15.66 -1.12 -3.31
N PRO A 47 16.13 -0.23 -4.21
CA PRO A 47 17.29 -0.48 -5.06
C PRO A 47 18.62 -0.06 -4.43
N ASP A 48 18.76 0.03 -3.11
CA ASP A 48 20.02 0.42 -2.42
C ASP A 48 21.27 -0.39 -2.83
N CYS A 49 21.08 -1.57 -3.45
CA CYS A 49 22.15 -2.40 -3.97
C CYS A 49 22.85 -1.85 -5.23
N VAL A 50 22.22 -0.95 -6.00
CA VAL A 50 22.84 -0.36 -7.21
C VAL A 50 23.62 0.91 -6.94
N HIS A 51 23.23 1.70 -5.95
CA HIS A 51 23.98 2.86 -5.51
C HIS A 51 23.68 3.13 -4.02
N PRO A 52 24.70 3.49 -3.22
CA PRO A 52 24.63 3.42 -1.76
C PRO A 52 23.94 4.65 -1.15
N ILE A 53 22.73 4.95 -1.62
CA ILE A 53 21.85 5.93 -0.99
C ILE A 53 20.58 5.25 -0.49
N GLN A 54 20.04 5.77 0.59
CA GLN A 54 18.80 5.28 1.17
C GLN A 54 17.60 5.78 0.35
N HIS A 55 16.83 4.87 -0.23
CA HIS A 55 15.70 5.24 -1.11
C HIS A 55 14.41 5.58 -0.35
N ILE A 56 14.36 5.41 0.97
CA ILE A 56 13.26 5.93 1.78
C ILE A 56 13.86 6.72 2.93
N THR A 57 13.71 8.03 2.88
CA THR A 57 14.17 8.97 3.92
C THR A 57 12.99 9.60 4.62
N GLN A 58 13.28 10.52 5.55
CA GLN A 58 12.26 11.39 6.14
C GLN A 58 12.63 12.84 5.91
N VAL A 59 11.62 13.69 5.72
CA VAL A 59 11.77 15.14 5.54
C VAL A 59 10.65 15.87 6.29
N HIS A 60 10.92 17.08 6.78
CA HIS A 60 9.88 17.92 7.37
C HIS A 60 8.99 18.50 6.26
N ASP A 61 7.70 18.17 6.27
CA ASP A 61 6.73 18.76 5.35
C ASP A 61 6.20 20.08 5.94
N ILE A 62 6.30 21.15 5.17
CA ILE A 62 5.95 22.51 5.62
C ILE A 62 4.42 22.69 5.69
N GLU A 63 3.65 22.02 4.82
CA GLU A 63 2.19 22.14 4.75
C GLU A 63 1.52 21.45 5.95
N LEU A 64 2.00 20.26 6.31
CA LEU A 64 1.52 19.49 7.47
C LEU A 64 2.24 19.83 8.77
N ASN A 65 3.37 20.53 8.69
CA ASN A 65 4.26 20.86 9.81
C ASN A 65 4.68 19.65 10.65
N ILE A 66 4.95 18.52 10.00
CA ILE A 66 5.41 17.27 10.61
C ILE A 66 6.42 16.58 9.69
N PRO A 67 7.24 15.65 10.22
CA PRO A 67 8.00 14.73 9.38
C PRO A 67 7.08 13.84 8.54
N VAL A 68 7.52 13.54 7.31
CA VAL A 68 6.88 12.61 6.38
C VAL A 68 7.93 11.70 5.76
N PHE A 69 7.52 10.51 5.32
CA PHE A 69 8.40 9.63 4.54
C PHE A 69 8.54 10.17 3.12
N ASN A 70 9.75 10.13 2.59
CA ASN A 70 10.06 10.44 1.20
C ASN A 70 10.62 9.20 0.49
N PHE A 71 9.87 8.68 -0.49
CA PHE A 71 10.26 7.55 -1.31
C PHE A 71 10.87 8.07 -2.60
N HIS A 72 12.18 7.86 -2.75
CA HIS A 72 12.97 8.32 -3.89
C HIS A 72 12.87 7.35 -5.05
N SER A 73 12.86 7.90 -6.25
CA SER A 73 12.76 7.13 -7.49
C SER A 73 13.60 7.79 -8.58
N HIS A 74 14.72 7.16 -8.96
CA HIS A 74 15.67 7.66 -9.94
C HIS A 74 15.58 6.88 -11.26
N VAL A 75 15.34 7.57 -12.38
CA VAL A 75 15.14 6.92 -13.68
C VAL A 75 16.37 6.13 -14.14
N GLU A 76 17.55 6.73 -14.04
CA GLU A 76 18.78 6.20 -14.64
C GLU A 76 19.40 5.07 -13.80
N ASN A 77 19.35 5.19 -12.47
CA ASN A 77 20.12 4.32 -11.58
C ASN A 77 19.29 3.20 -10.95
N ASP A 78 17.99 3.43 -10.68
CA ASP A 78 17.20 2.51 -9.88
C ASP A 78 16.71 1.31 -10.70
N ASN A 79 16.47 0.20 -10.01
CA ASN A 79 15.92 -1.01 -10.58
C ASN A 79 15.00 -1.73 -9.57
N ASP A 80 14.53 -2.95 -9.85
CA ASP A 80 13.80 -3.76 -8.87
C ASP A 80 14.80 -4.63 -8.11
N ARG A 81 15.45 -4.00 -7.13
CA ARG A 81 16.28 -4.63 -6.09
C ARG A 81 17.43 -5.48 -6.64
N CYS A 82 18.07 -5.03 -7.71
CA CYS A 82 19.12 -5.77 -8.44
C CYS A 82 18.68 -7.13 -9.01
N ILE A 83 17.37 -7.33 -9.18
CA ILE A 83 16.79 -8.57 -9.72
C ILE A 83 16.23 -8.33 -11.12
N ARG A 84 15.51 -7.22 -11.33
CA ARG A 84 14.95 -6.83 -12.63
C ARG A 84 15.36 -5.40 -12.97
N PHE A 85 15.62 -5.15 -14.25
CA PHE A 85 16.16 -3.89 -14.77
C PHE A 85 15.21 -3.18 -15.77
N ASP A 86 14.09 -3.80 -16.12
CA ASP A 86 13.02 -3.22 -16.96
C ASP A 86 12.03 -2.35 -16.17
N ARG A 87 12.26 -2.23 -14.86
CA ARG A 87 11.38 -1.61 -13.88
C ARG A 87 12.18 -1.22 -12.65
N MET A 88 11.61 -0.35 -11.83
CA MET A 88 12.17 -0.01 -10.53
C MET A 88 11.15 -0.05 -9.41
N ARG A 89 11.64 -0.28 -8.19
CA ARG A 89 10.82 -0.40 -6.99
C ARG A 89 11.46 0.30 -5.80
N THR A 90 10.70 1.21 -5.22
CA THR A 90 10.89 1.72 -3.86
C THR A 90 9.56 1.52 -3.14
N GLU A 91 9.40 0.42 -2.42
CA GLU A 91 8.14 0.07 -1.74
C GLU A 91 8.38 -0.44 -0.30
N ILE A 92 7.34 -0.31 0.52
CA ILE A 92 7.19 -1.02 1.79
C ILE A 92 6.05 -2.03 1.66
N LYS A 93 6.08 -3.09 2.47
CA LYS A 93 5.07 -4.15 2.47
C LYS A 93 4.92 -4.77 3.85
N THR A 94 3.80 -5.45 4.07
CA THR A 94 3.78 -6.57 5.02
C THR A 94 4.09 -7.87 4.26
N TYR A 95 4.47 -8.95 4.93
CA TYR A 95 4.86 -10.23 4.31
C TYR A 95 4.78 -11.40 5.30
N ASP A 96 5.31 -12.58 4.96
CA ASP A 96 5.17 -13.82 5.76
C ASP A 96 5.86 -13.77 7.13
N LYS A 97 6.72 -12.77 7.40
CA LYS A 97 7.27 -12.52 8.75
C LYS A 97 6.63 -11.34 9.45
N SER A 98 5.70 -10.65 8.82
CA SER A 98 4.87 -9.67 9.52
C SER A 98 3.95 -10.42 10.49
N PRO A 99 3.63 -9.83 11.66
CA PRO A 99 2.60 -10.38 12.53
C PRO A 99 1.29 -10.64 11.78
N ASP A 100 0.61 -11.74 12.12
CA ASP A 100 -0.63 -12.17 11.46
C ASP A 100 -1.69 -11.07 11.40
N HIS A 101 -1.76 -10.19 12.40
CA HIS A 101 -2.71 -9.08 12.43
C HIS A 101 -2.44 -7.97 11.38
N LEU A 102 -1.34 -8.05 10.63
CA LEU A 102 -0.95 -7.11 9.56
C LEU A 102 -1.08 -7.68 8.13
N ILE A 103 -1.53 -8.93 7.97
CA ILE A 103 -1.75 -9.62 6.69
C ILE A 103 -3.16 -10.19 6.65
N GLY A 104 -3.82 -10.27 5.48
CA GLY A 104 -5.18 -10.79 5.37
C GLY A 104 -5.23 -12.27 5.00
N PHE A 105 -5.87 -13.10 5.83
CA PHE A 105 -6.19 -14.49 5.49
C PHE A 105 -7.60 -14.60 4.89
N TYR A 106 -7.95 -15.77 4.35
CA TYR A 106 -9.26 -15.99 3.76
C TYR A 106 -10.37 -15.66 4.79
N ARG A 107 -11.35 -14.85 4.35
CA ARG A 107 -12.48 -14.29 5.13
C ARG A 107 -12.12 -13.22 6.15
N ASP A 108 -10.84 -12.83 6.28
CA ASP A 108 -10.50 -11.66 7.06
C ASP A 108 -11.09 -10.40 6.42
N ARG A 109 -11.53 -9.48 7.28
CA ARG A 109 -11.74 -8.09 6.91
C ARG A 109 -10.49 -7.31 7.26
N VAL A 110 -9.98 -6.51 6.33
CA VAL A 110 -8.83 -5.66 6.58
C VAL A 110 -9.13 -4.23 6.18
N SER A 111 -8.49 -3.29 6.87
CA SER A 111 -8.60 -1.88 6.58
C SER A 111 -7.25 -1.21 6.71
N TYR A 112 -6.96 -0.32 5.76
CA TYR A 112 -5.77 0.49 5.72
C TYR A 112 -6.15 1.94 5.48
N SER A 113 -5.44 2.88 6.10
CA SER A 113 -5.46 4.27 5.66
C SER A 113 -4.07 4.87 5.66
N TRP A 114 -3.83 5.88 4.82
CA TRP A 114 -2.56 6.60 4.75
C TRP A 114 -2.73 7.96 4.07
N ASP A 115 -1.79 8.85 4.33
CA ASP A 115 -1.65 10.10 3.61
C ASP A 115 -0.63 9.94 2.48
N LEU A 116 -0.90 10.55 1.32
CA LEU A 116 -0.07 10.52 0.12
C LEU A 116 0.02 11.91 -0.49
N LYS A 117 1.21 12.28 -0.99
CA LYS A 117 1.39 13.43 -1.87
C LYS A 117 2.31 13.07 -3.04
N LEU A 118 1.77 13.27 -4.24
CA LEU A 118 2.52 13.25 -5.50
C LEU A 118 2.82 14.68 -5.91
N ASP A 119 3.96 14.91 -6.56
CA ASP A 119 4.27 16.19 -7.19
C ASP A 119 3.20 16.57 -8.24
N SER A 120 2.90 17.86 -8.42
CA SER A 120 1.86 18.31 -9.37
C SER A 120 2.16 17.88 -10.81
N GLU A 121 3.44 17.73 -11.14
CA GLU A 121 3.92 17.30 -12.46
C GLU A 121 4.37 15.83 -12.49
N PHE A 122 3.93 15.02 -11.52
CA PHE A 122 4.26 13.59 -11.45
C PHE A 122 4.12 12.89 -12.81
N GLN A 123 5.18 12.19 -13.23
CA GLN A 123 5.26 11.54 -14.54
C GLN A 123 5.14 10.01 -14.41
N PRO A 124 3.94 9.44 -14.62
CA PRO A 124 3.76 8.01 -14.64
C PRO A 124 4.27 7.37 -15.95
N SER A 125 4.59 6.09 -15.89
CA SER A 125 4.89 5.27 -17.06
C SER A 125 3.63 5.00 -17.91
N THR A 126 3.84 4.76 -19.20
CA THR A 126 2.79 4.23 -20.08
C THR A 126 2.43 2.78 -19.76
N ALA A 127 3.38 2.00 -19.21
CA ALA A 127 3.27 0.56 -18.99
C ALA A 127 2.82 0.14 -17.57
N PHE A 128 3.31 0.78 -16.50
CA PHE A 128 2.65 0.80 -15.17
C PHE A 128 3.41 1.71 -14.18
N THR A 129 2.69 2.27 -13.21
CA THR A 129 3.26 2.95 -12.04
C THR A 129 2.33 2.70 -10.85
N HIS A 130 2.59 1.67 -10.06
CA HIS A 130 1.79 1.32 -8.90
C HIS A 130 2.26 2.12 -7.69
N ILE A 131 1.32 2.76 -6.99
CA ILE A 131 1.57 3.50 -5.74
C ILE A 131 0.94 2.85 -4.51
N PHE A 132 0.01 1.93 -4.73
CA PHE A 132 -0.55 1.03 -3.72
C PHE A 132 -0.96 -0.29 -4.39
N GLN A 133 -0.83 -1.39 -3.66
CA GLN A 133 -1.23 -2.72 -4.12
C GLN A 133 -1.85 -3.53 -2.98
N VAL A 134 -2.86 -4.35 -3.31
CA VAL A 134 -3.25 -5.53 -2.51
C VAL A 134 -2.73 -6.76 -3.23
N LYS A 135 -1.71 -7.42 -2.67
CA LYS A 135 -0.94 -8.47 -3.33
C LYS A 135 -1.17 -9.82 -2.66
N PRO A 136 -1.61 -10.86 -3.39
CA PRO A 136 -1.60 -12.22 -2.86
C PRO A 136 -0.20 -12.76 -2.68
N VAL A 137 -0.08 -13.79 -1.84
CA VAL A 137 1.14 -14.61 -1.70
C VAL A 137 0.75 -16.08 -1.75
N GLY A 138 1.50 -16.87 -2.52
CA GLY A 138 1.26 -18.30 -2.70
C GLY A 138 0.24 -18.60 -3.79
N GLY A 139 0.36 -19.76 -4.44
CA GLY A 139 -0.48 -20.13 -5.59
C GLY A 139 -0.23 -19.20 -6.78
N GLU A 140 -1.31 -18.79 -7.48
CA GLU A 140 -1.22 -17.73 -8.49
C GLU A 140 -1.09 -16.38 -7.77
N ASP A 141 0.12 -15.85 -7.78
CA ASP A 141 0.46 -14.58 -7.15
C ASP A 141 1.21 -13.62 -8.07
N SER A 142 1.09 -13.77 -9.40
CA SER A 142 1.78 -12.89 -10.36
C SER A 142 1.12 -11.49 -10.42
N GLN A 143 -0.21 -11.42 -10.35
CA GLN A 143 -0.97 -10.17 -10.39
C GLN A 143 -1.52 -9.76 -9.01
N PRO A 144 -1.45 -8.48 -8.62
CA PRO A 144 -2.16 -7.97 -7.46
C PRO A 144 -3.68 -8.03 -7.68
N PHE A 145 -4.45 -8.17 -6.60
CA PHE A 145 -5.91 -8.04 -6.67
C PHE A 145 -6.32 -6.61 -6.97
N ILE A 146 -5.66 -5.65 -6.33
CA ILE A 146 -5.96 -4.22 -6.48
C ILE A 146 -4.67 -3.48 -6.71
N THR A 147 -4.67 -2.51 -7.62
CA THR A 147 -3.65 -1.46 -7.67
C THR A 147 -4.28 -0.09 -7.77
N LEU A 148 -3.65 0.87 -7.12
CA LEU A 148 -3.82 2.29 -7.43
C LEU A 148 -2.64 2.70 -8.31
N THR A 149 -2.94 3.17 -9.52
CA THR A 149 -1.95 3.27 -10.60
C THR A 149 -2.06 4.57 -11.37
N PRO A 150 -1.15 5.53 -11.13
CA PRO A 150 -0.86 6.58 -12.10
C PRO A 150 -0.49 6.01 -13.47
N ARG A 151 -1.01 6.61 -14.54
CA ARG A 151 -0.85 6.13 -15.93
C ARG A 151 -0.67 7.28 -16.90
N LEU A 152 0.32 7.18 -17.79
CA LEU A 152 0.40 8.03 -18.98
C LEU A 152 -0.30 7.33 -20.15
N ARG A 153 -1.30 7.96 -20.77
CA ARG A 153 -1.97 7.45 -21.96
C ARG A 153 -2.28 8.59 -22.92
N SER A 154 -1.72 8.51 -24.13
CA SER A 154 -1.90 9.51 -25.19
C SER A 154 -1.64 10.94 -24.72
N GLY A 155 -0.51 11.15 -24.00
CA GLY A 155 -0.12 12.45 -23.45
C GLY A 155 -0.86 12.89 -22.18
N ASN A 156 -1.91 12.17 -21.76
CA ASN A 156 -2.71 12.50 -20.58
C ASN A 156 -2.34 11.63 -19.37
N ARG A 157 -2.41 12.22 -18.17
CA ARG A 157 -2.09 11.57 -16.89
C ARG A 157 -3.37 11.19 -16.14
N PHE A 158 -3.51 9.93 -15.79
CA PHE A 158 -4.66 9.38 -15.09
C PHE A 158 -4.26 8.73 -13.77
N LEU A 159 -5.18 8.69 -12.82
CA LEU A 159 -5.15 7.75 -11.69
C LEU A 159 -6.15 6.62 -12.00
N GLN A 160 -5.69 5.38 -11.97
CA GLN A 160 -6.51 4.19 -12.22
C GLN A 160 -6.62 3.34 -10.97
N LEU A 161 -7.84 2.85 -10.68
CA LEU A 161 -8.04 1.70 -9.79
C LEU A 161 -8.23 0.47 -10.68
N ILE A 162 -7.36 -0.51 -10.51
CA ILE A 162 -7.35 -1.72 -11.33
C ILE A 162 -7.60 -2.91 -10.42
N HIS A 163 -8.56 -3.75 -10.80
CA HIS A 163 -8.83 -5.04 -10.17
C HIS A 163 -8.32 -6.17 -11.08
N SER A 164 -7.67 -7.19 -10.52
CA SER A 164 -7.38 -8.43 -11.24
C SER A 164 -7.96 -9.58 -10.44
N GLY A 165 -9.05 -10.18 -10.92
CA GLY A 165 -9.80 -11.23 -10.25
C GLY A 165 -9.09 -12.59 -10.27
N MET A 166 -9.86 -13.67 -10.33
CA MET A 166 -9.32 -15.04 -10.29
C MET A 166 -8.52 -15.43 -11.54
N ASP A 167 -8.87 -14.90 -12.70
CA ASP A 167 -8.16 -15.12 -13.96
C ASP A 167 -6.88 -14.28 -14.10
N SER A 168 -6.63 -13.39 -13.13
CA SER A 168 -5.52 -12.44 -13.13
C SER A 168 -5.48 -11.53 -14.36
N ILE A 169 -6.64 -11.30 -15.00
CA ILE A 169 -6.78 -10.32 -16.08
C ILE A 169 -7.05 -8.94 -15.44
N PRO A 170 -6.17 -7.94 -15.65
CA PRO A 170 -6.38 -6.62 -15.08
C PRO A 170 -7.53 -5.86 -15.76
N VAL A 171 -8.46 -5.35 -14.96
CA VAL A 171 -9.59 -4.53 -15.39
C VAL A 171 -9.54 -3.18 -14.66
N VAL A 172 -9.58 -2.08 -15.43
CA VAL A 172 -9.73 -0.73 -14.86
C VAL A 172 -11.18 -0.58 -14.38
N VAL A 173 -11.38 -0.54 -13.06
CA VAL A 173 -12.71 -0.42 -12.45
C VAL A 173 -13.08 1.03 -12.12
N TRP A 174 -12.09 1.92 -12.09
CA TRP A 174 -12.29 3.36 -11.98
C TRP A 174 -11.09 4.10 -12.57
N GLU A 175 -11.33 5.27 -13.17
CA GLU A 175 -10.29 6.16 -13.68
C GLU A 175 -10.71 7.63 -13.55
N GLY A 176 -9.73 8.51 -13.26
CA GLY A 176 -9.92 9.95 -13.31
C GLY A 176 -8.62 10.70 -13.62
N PRO A 177 -8.69 12.01 -13.92
CA PRO A 177 -7.49 12.82 -14.18
C PRO A 177 -6.56 12.86 -12.96
N LEU A 178 -5.26 12.61 -13.17
CA LEU A 178 -4.27 12.62 -12.08
C LEU A 178 -4.17 13.99 -11.41
N ALA A 179 -4.39 15.07 -12.16
CA ALA A 179 -4.35 16.45 -11.68
C ALA A 179 -5.35 16.74 -10.53
N ASN A 180 -6.39 15.91 -10.36
CA ASN A 180 -7.31 16.06 -9.23
C ASN A 180 -6.66 15.68 -7.89
N PHE A 181 -5.60 14.85 -7.93
CA PHE A 181 -4.93 14.23 -6.78
C PHE A 181 -3.49 14.71 -6.59
N ALA A 182 -2.76 14.95 -7.68
CA ALA A 182 -1.38 15.41 -7.65
C ALA A 182 -1.25 16.87 -7.18
N GLY A 183 -0.13 17.21 -6.56
CA GLY A 183 0.17 18.56 -6.06
C GLY A 183 -0.43 18.91 -4.70
N LYS A 184 -1.09 17.95 -4.02
CA LYS A 184 -1.76 18.15 -2.73
C LYS A 184 -1.62 16.91 -1.86
N TRP A 185 -1.74 17.07 -0.55
CA TRP A 185 -1.92 15.94 0.36
C TRP A 185 -3.33 15.38 0.23
N ILE A 186 -3.41 14.07 0.00
CA ILE A 186 -4.66 13.30 0.01
C ILE A 186 -4.61 12.23 1.09
N HIS A 187 -5.77 11.95 1.66
CA HIS A 187 -5.98 10.84 2.59
C HIS A 187 -6.72 9.72 1.87
N ILE A 188 -6.17 8.50 1.93
CA ILE A 188 -6.73 7.32 1.29
C ILE A 188 -7.10 6.32 2.37
N ALA A 189 -8.34 5.85 2.36
CA ALA A 189 -8.81 4.76 3.20
C ALA A 189 -9.33 3.61 2.33
N VAL A 190 -8.88 2.39 2.61
CA VAL A 190 -9.26 1.16 1.93
C VAL A 190 -9.79 0.17 2.94
N GLU A 191 -10.84 -0.55 2.57
CA GLU A 191 -11.38 -1.69 3.32
C GLU A 191 -11.75 -2.80 2.34
N TYR A 192 -11.43 -4.04 2.69
CA TYR A 192 -11.87 -5.18 1.92
C TYR A 192 -12.02 -6.44 2.74
N THR A 193 -12.77 -7.40 2.19
CA THR A 193 -12.86 -8.76 2.70
C THR A 193 -12.07 -9.69 1.79
N CYS A 194 -11.13 -10.44 2.35
CA CYS A 194 -10.29 -11.41 1.64
C CYS A 194 -11.10 -12.66 1.26
N ALA A 195 -12.02 -12.56 0.29
CA ALA A 195 -12.87 -13.67 -0.12
C ALA A 195 -13.08 -13.69 -1.65
N THR A 196 -13.48 -14.86 -2.17
CA THR A 196 -13.85 -15.03 -3.59
C THR A 196 -15.07 -14.18 -3.96
N ALA A 197 -16.01 -14.00 -3.02
CA ALA A 197 -17.07 -13.00 -3.08
C ALA A 197 -16.82 -11.95 -1.98
N GLY A 198 -15.73 -11.19 -2.14
CA GLY A 198 -15.30 -10.19 -1.17
C GLY A 198 -16.00 -8.84 -1.35
N THR A 199 -15.75 -7.95 -0.39
CA THR A 199 -16.07 -6.54 -0.51
C THR A 199 -14.80 -5.76 -0.79
N PHE A 200 -14.90 -4.64 -1.49
CA PHE A 200 -13.82 -3.67 -1.63
C PHE A 200 -14.40 -2.26 -1.62
N HIS A 201 -13.82 -1.41 -0.79
CA HIS A 201 -14.21 -0.03 -0.62
C HIS A 201 -12.94 0.83 -0.55
N ILE A 202 -12.92 1.92 -1.30
CA ILE A 202 -11.85 2.93 -1.24
C ILE A 202 -12.46 4.33 -1.28
N VAL A 203 -11.93 5.20 -0.43
CA VAL A 203 -12.22 6.62 -0.41
C VAL A 203 -10.92 7.39 -0.48
N ILE A 204 -10.90 8.42 -1.32
CA ILE A 204 -9.81 9.39 -1.37
C ILE A 204 -10.40 10.76 -1.08
N LYS A 205 -9.84 11.45 -0.10
CA LYS A 205 -10.20 12.82 0.28
C LYS A 205 -9.00 13.74 0.18
N GLN A 206 -9.22 15.01 -0.11
CA GLN A 206 -8.19 16.03 0.07
C GLN A 206 -7.98 16.27 1.56
N LYS A 207 -6.73 16.24 2.03
CA LYS A 207 -6.42 16.28 3.47
C LYS A 207 -6.72 17.64 4.11
N SER A 208 -6.63 18.72 3.35
CA SER A 208 -6.78 20.08 3.89
C SER A 208 -8.21 20.44 4.31
N ASN A 209 -9.22 19.77 3.76
CA ASN A 209 -10.63 20.14 3.93
C ASN A 209 -11.60 18.95 3.88
N ASP A 210 -11.09 17.72 3.89
CA ASP A 210 -11.85 16.47 3.75
C ASP A 210 -12.74 16.37 2.50
N GLN A 211 -12.49 17.20 1.48
CA GLN A 211 -13.25 17.17 0.24
C GLN A 211 -13.12 15.78 -0.42
N PRO A 212 -14.23 15.08 -0.70
CA PRO A 212 -14.19 13.82 -1.43
C PRO A 212 -13.64 14.02 -2.84
N LEU A 213 -12.62 13.26 -3.22
CA LEU A 213 -12.03 13.26 -4.57
C LEU A 213 -12.40 11.99 -5.35
N MET A 214 -12.51 10.87 -4.65
CA MET A 214 -12.87 9.57 -5.23
C MET A 214 -13.59 8.72 -4.20
N TYR A 215 -14.58 7.97 -4.68
CA TYR A 215 -15.25 6.91 -3.95
C TYR A 215 -15.47 5.73 -4.89
N TYR A 216 -15.14 4.52 -4.45
CA TYR A 216 -15.49 3.29 -5.16
C TYR A 216 -15.87 2.20 -4.16
N THR A 217 -16.94 1.48 -4.46
CA THR A 217 -17.40 0.34 -3.67
C THR A 217 -17.82 -0.80 -4.57
N ASN A 218 -17.51 -2.03 -4.17
CA ASN A 218 -18.03 -3.24 -4.76
C ASN A 218 -18.25 -4.27 -3.65
N ASN A 219 -19.45 -4.83 -3.56
CA ASN A 219 -19.83 -5.78 -2.51
C ASN A 219 -19.73 -7.25 -2.95
N ASN A 220 -19.27 -7.49 -4.19
CA ASN A 220 -19.08 -8.82 -4.75
C ASN A 220 -17.87 -8.79 -5.71
N LEU A 221 -16.69 -8.55 -5.15
CA LEU A 221 -15.43 -8.48 -5.87
C LEU A 221 -14.55 -9.67 -5.54
N GLU A 222 -13.93 -10.27 -6.55
CA GLU A 222 -13.02 -11.40 -6.36
C GLU A 222 -11.72 -10.95 -5.71
N MET A 223 -11.64 -11.13 -4.40
CA MET A 223 -10.55 -10.72 -3.54
C MET A 223 -9.94 -11.96 -2.86
N TRP A 224 -9.88 -13.10 -3.55
CA TRP A 224 -9.14 -14.29 -3.14
C TRP A 224 -9.01 -15.29 -4.29
N ARG A 225 -7.84 -15.91 -4.47
CA ARG A 225 -7.61 -17.01 -5.42
C ARG A 225 -7.32 -18.29 -4.66
N THR A 226 -7.79 -19.41 -5.22
CA THR A 226 -7.45 -20.74 -4.71
C THR A 226 -5.93 -20.92 -4.65
N GLY A 227 -5.42 -21.38 -3.52
CA GLY A 227 -3.99 -21.59 -3.29
C GLY A 227 -3.23 -20.37 -2.77
N ASN A 228 -3.84 -19.18 -2.69
CA ASN A 228 -3.26 -18.07 -1.94
C ASN A 228 -3.19 -18.43 -0.45
N ALA A 229 -2.09 -18.09 0.20
CA ALA A 229 -1.89 -18.25 1.64
C ALA A 229 -2.42 -17.03 2.40
N PHE A 230 -2.12 -15.82 1.91
CA PHE A 230 -2.57 -14.56 2.49
C PHE A 230 -2.48 -13.41 1.45
N GLN A 231 -2.99 -12.24 1.85
CA GLN A 231 -2.88 -10.99 1.11
C GLN A 231 -2.13 -9.96 1.94
N ARG A 232 -1.39 -9.09 1.26
CA ARG A 232 -0.60 -8.04 1.89
C ARG A 232 -0.73 -6.72 1.14
N PRO A 233 -0.78 -5.59 1.85
CA PRO A 233 -0.60 -4.29 1.24
C PRO A 233 0.85 -4.07 0.84
N LYS A 234 1.04 -3.28 -0.22
CA LYS A 234 2.31 -2.66 -0.57
C LYS A 234 2.08 -1.19 -0.88
N TRP A 235 2.98 -0.33 -0.44
CA TRP A 235 2.94 1.12 -0.69
C TRP A 235 4.29 1.59 -1.21
N GLY A 236 4.29 2.59 -2.09
CA GLY A 236 5.53 3.21 -2.56
C GLY A 236 5.42 3.64 -4.02
N ILE A 237 6.47 3.37 -4.79
CA ILE A 237 6.50 3.57 -6.24
C ILE A 237 7.14 2.35 -6.90
N TYR A 238 6.33 1.64 -7.67
CA TYR A 238 6.76 0.52 -8.48
C TYR A 238 6.37 0.77 -9.93
N ARG A 239 7.35 1.12 -10.78
CA ARG A 239 7.07 1.56 -12.15
C ARG A 239 7.95 0.89 -13.19
N SER A 240 7.39 0.72 -14.39
CA SER A 240 8.15 0.29 -15.55
C SER A 240 9.12 1.37 -16.01
N LEU A 241 10.28 0.94 -16.51
CA LEU A 241 11.28 1.77 -17.16
C LEU A 241 11.23 1.63 -18.70
N ASN A 242 10.22 0.97 -19.27
CA ASN A 242 10.16 0.73 -20.72
C ASN A 242 10.03 1.99 -21.58
N ASN A 243 9.72 3.14 -20.96
CA ASN A 243 9.47 4.41 -21.63
C ASN A 243 10.18 5.58 -20.92
N GLN A 244 11.47 5.40 -20.58
CA GLN A 244 12.24 6.35 -19.76
C GLN A 244 12.19 7.80 -20.24
N ILE A 245 12.07 8.03 -21.55
CA ILE A 245 11.96 9.38 -22.14
C ILE A 245 10.76 10.19 -21.62
N ASN A 246 9.71 9.52 -21.13
CA ASN A 246 8.54 10.16 -20.52
C ASN A 246 8.58 10.14 -18.98
N LEU A 247 9.72 9.77 -18.39
CA LEU A 247 9.89 9.68 -16.95
C LEU A 247 10.90 10.73 -16.48
N ARG A 248 10.77 11.10 -15.21
CA ARG A 248 11.77 11.86 -14.46
C ARG A 248 11.97 11.25 -13.09
N ASN A 249 12.97 11.73 -12.36
CA ASN A 249 13.10 11.39 -10.95
C ASN A 249 11.87 11.88 -10.18
N GLU A 250 11.36 11.08 -9.26
CA GLU A 250 10.18 11.40 -8.46
C GLU A 250 10.48 11.23 -6.97
N ASN A 251 9.81 12.07 -6.18
CA ASN A 251 9.67 11.90 -4.74
C ASN A 251 8.20 11.61 -4.48
N VAL A 252 7.90 10.49 -3.81
CA VAL A 252 6.53 10.15 -3.40
C VAL A 252 6.46 10.22 -1.89
N TYR A 253 5.63 11.12 -1.38
CA TYR A 253 5.55 11.35 0.06
C TYR A 253 4.41 10.55 0.65
N PHE A 254 4.67 9.91 1.79
CA PHE A 254 3.68 9.18 2.55
C PHE A 254 3.73 9.55 4.03
N ASN A 255 2.60 9.46 4.72
CA ASN A 255 2.59 9.48 6.18
C ASN A 255 1.32 8.83 6.75
N ASN A 256 1.25 8.75 8.09
CA ASN A 256 0.05 8.37 8.84
C ASN A 256 -0.59 7.06 8.36
N PHE A 257 0.24 6.04 8.12
CA PHE A 257 -0.27 4.73 7.81
C PHE A 257 -1.01 4.17 9.03
N CYS A 258 -2.17 3.60 8.79
CA CYS A 258 -2.94 2.78 9.71
C CYS A 258 -3.16 1.41 9.07
N LEU A 259 -2.97 0.36 9.86
CA LEU A 259 -3.30 -1.01 9.48
C LEU A 259 -4.16 -1.64 10.56
N THR A 260 -5.21 -2.35 10.15
CA THR A 260 -6.04 -3.12 11.06
C THR A 260 -6.65 -4.33 10.35
N LYS A 261 -6.91 -5.38 11.12
CA LYS A 261 -7.66 -6.55 10.67
C LYS A 261 -8.90 -6.69 11.56
N GLY A 262 -10.09 -6.53 10.99
CA GLY A 262 -11.35 -6.46 11.74
C GLY A 262 -11.68 -5.04 12.19
N ASP A 263 -12.32 -4.91 13.35
CA ASP A 263 -12.74 -3.63 13.93
C ASP A 263 -11.92 -3.31 15.20
N PRO A 264 -11.57 -2.03 15.45
CA PRO A 264 -11.99 -0.86 14.70
C PRO A 264 -11.20 -0.67 13.40
N ARG A 265 -11.87 -0.12 12.38
CA ARG A 265 -11.30 0.17 11.04
C ARG A 265 -10.32 1.33 11.09
N CYS A 266 -9.45 1.43 10.10
CA CYS A 266 -8.71 2.67 9.86
C CYS A 266 -9.67 3.73 9.32
N GLU A 267 -9.50 4.95 9.80
CA GLU A 267 -10.26 6.13 9.38
C GLU A 267 -9.45 6.96 8.37
#